data_AF-A0A172WF66-F1
#
_entry.id   AF-A0A172WF66-F1
#
_cell.length_a   1.000
_cell.length_b   1.000
_cell.length_c   1.000
_cell.angle_alpha   90.00
_cell.angle_beta   90.00
_cell.angle_gamma   90.00
#
_symmetry.space_group_name_H-M   'P 1'
#
loop_
_entity.id
_entity.type
_entity.pdbx_description
1 polymer ?
#
loop_
_entity_poly.entity_id
_entity_poly.type
_entity_poly.pdbx_seq_one_letter_code
_entity_poly.pdbx_strand_id
1 'polypeptide(L)'
;MRPKTVVFSFFLILSVYFYGMAAISVGEKYTFWGFLIIATIHLAFSYGIKKGHEPIVDASPHIALLDLLFGLLWVLIGLSVPAVSLTLLSALALFILLDEEVRMELKS
;
A
#
# COMPACT_ATOMS: atom_id res chain seq x y z
N MET A 1 12.79 -10.56 10.37
CA MET A 1 12.13 -9.25 10.60
C MET A 1 10.75 -9.53 11.17
N ARG A 2 10.24 -8.71 12.11
CA ARG A 2 8.87 -8.90 12.62
C ARG A 2 7.86 -8.55 11.52
N PRO A 3 6.78 -9.34 11.32
CA PRO A 3 5.74 -9.05 10.32
C PRO A 3 5.21 -7.61 10.40
N LYS A 4 5.07 -7.08 11.62
CA LYS A 4 4.68 -5.69 11.87
C LYS A 4 5.56 -4.67 11.17
N THR A 5 6.88 -4.88 11.19
CA THR A 5 7.83 -3.97 10.52
C THR A 5 7.70 -4.05 9.00
N VAL A 6 7.49 -5.25 8.46
CA VAL A 6 7.38 -5.46 7.00
C VAL A 6 6.11 -4.80 6.45
N VAL A 7 4.96 -5.11 7.05
CA VAL A 7 3.66 -4.55 6.64
C VAL A 7 3.63 -3.03 6.85
N PHE A 8 4.15 -2.54 7.96
CA PHE A 8 4.30 -1.10 8.21
C PHE A 8 5.12 -0.42 7.12
N SER A 9 6.27 -1.00 6.77
CA SER A 9 7.19 -0.43 5.78
C SER A 9 6.60 -0.44 4.38
N PHE A 10 5.86 -1.50 4.02
CA PHE A 10 5.13 -1.58 2.76
C PHE A 10 4.17 -0.38 2.58
N PHE A 11 3.26 -0.17 3.53
CA PHE A 11 2.31 0.96 3.46
C PHE A 11 3.01 2.31 3.53
N LEU A 12 4.09 2.43 4.31
CA LEU A 12 4.86 3.67 4.41
C LEU A 12 5.55 4.03 3.10
N ILE A 13 6.21 3.06 2.46
CA ILE A 13 6.93 3.26 1.19
C ILE A 13 5.93 3.66 0.09
N LEU A 14 4.77 2.99 0.02
CA LEU A 14 3.74 3.36 -0.95
C LEU A 14 3.20 4.77 -0.69
N SER A 15 2.97 5.14 0.57
CA SER A 15 2.56 6.51 0.92
C SER A 15 3.57 7.55 0.44
N VAL A 16 4.85 7.34 0.75
CA VAL A 16 5.94 8.25 0.32
C VAL A 16 6.03 8.33 -1.20
N TYR A 17 5.93 7.18 -1.89
CA TYR A 17 5.93 7.12 -3.34
C TYR A 17 4.80 7.94 -3.95
N PHE A 18 3.56 7.74 -3.49
CA PHE A 18 2.41 8.47 -4.02
C PHE A 18 2.40 9.95 -3.64
N TYR A 19 2.93 10.34 -2.47
CA TYR A 19 3.16 11.76 -2.17
C TYR A 19 4.19 12.38 -3.12
N GLY A 20 5.26 11.65 -3.47
CA GLY A 20 6.23 12.08 -4.48
C GLY A 20 5.58 12.27 -5.84
N MET A 21 4.74 11.33 -6.27
CA MET A 21 3.98 11.45 -7.52
C MET A 21 3.02 12.64 -7.50
N ALA A 22 2.30 12.86 -6.39
CA ALA A 22 1.45 14.04 -6.22
C ALA A 22 2.27 15.34 -6.35
N ALA A 23 3.44 15.42 -5.69
CA ALA A 23 4.29 16.61 -5.75
C ALA A 23 4.77 16.94 -7.17
N ILE A 24 5.04 15.93 -8.00
CA ILE A 24 5.43 16.13 -9.40
C ILE A 24 4.22 16.51 -10.27
N SER A 25 3.01 16.06 -9.90
CA SER A 25 1.77 16.28 -10.66
C SER A 25 0.98 17.54 -10.28
N VAL A 26 1.57 18.52 -9.56
CA VAL A 26 0.85 19.72 -9.08
C VAL A 26 0.14 20.52 -10.19
N GLY A 27 0.65 20.47 -11.42
CA GLY A 27 0.04 21.11 -12.59
C GLY A 27 -1.20 20.39 -13.14
N GLU A 28 -1.43 19.14 -12.75
CA GLU A 28 -2.51 18.29 -13.26
C GLU A 28 -3.52 18.00 -12.14
N LYS A 29 -4.54 18.86 -12.03
CA LYS A 29 -5.50 18.85 -10.91
C LYS A 29 -6.01 17.45 -10.53
N TYR A 30 -6.50 16.68 -11.50
CA TYR A 30 -7.07 15.36 -11.21
C TYR A 30 -5.99 14.34 -10.80
N THR A 31 -4.84 14.33 -11.47
CA THR A 31 -3.70 13.47 -11.15
C THR A 31 -3.15 13.76 -9.75
N PHE A 32 -2.96 15.05 -9.43
CA PHE A 32 -2.51 15.51 -8.12
C PHE A 32 -3.40 14.98 -7.00
N TRP A 33 -4.71 15.25 -7.09
CA TRP A 33 -5.65 14.86 -6.04
C TRP A 33 -5.79 13.34 -5.94
N GLY A 34 -5.74 12.63 -7.07
CA GLY A 34 -5.74 11.17 -7.09
C GLY A 34 -4.57 10.59 -6.29
N PHE A 35 -3.34 11.01 -6.60
CA PHE A 35 -2.16 10.54 -5.85
C PHE A 35 -2.16 10.99 -4.40
N LEU A 36 -2.63 12.20 -4.09
CA LEU A 36 -2.71 12.69 -2.72
C LEU A 36 -3.65 11.84 -1.85
N ILE A 37 -4.82 11.47 -2.39
CA ILE A 37 -5.79 10.60 -1.71
C ILE A 37 -5.17 9.23 -1.45
N ILE A 38 -4.58 8.61 -2.48
CA ILE A 38 -3.94 7.29 -2.37
C ILE A 38 -2.82 7.32 -1.32
N ALA A 39 -1.95 8.34 -1.38
CA ALA A 39 -0.85 8.50 -0.43
C ALA A 39 -1.34 8.60 1.02
N THR A 40 -2.44 9.34 1.23
CA THR A 40 -3.04 9.55 2.56
C THR A 40 -3.69 8.27 3.09
N ILE A 41 -4.36 7.49 2.24
CA ILE A 41 -4.90 6.18 2.60
C ILE A 41 -3.76 5.28 3.09
N HIS A 42 -2.69 5.16 2.30
CA HIS A 42 -1.54 4.34 2.68
C HIS A 42 -0.87 4.81 3.96
N LEU A 43 -0.79 6.13 4.20
CA LEU A 43 -0.28 6.67 5.44
C LEU A 43 -1.15 6.27 6.64
N ALA A 44 -2.48 6.36 6.50
CA ALA A 44 -3.43 5.96 7.52
C ALA A 44 -3.31 4.47 7.85
N PHE A 45 -3.13 3.62 6.83
CA PHE A 45 -2.87 2.19 7.02
C PHE A 45 -1.54 1.95 7.73
N SER A 46 -0.45 2.57 7.29
CA SER A 46 0.85 2.47 7.96
C SER A 46 0.76 2.87 9.44
N TYR A 47 0.10 3.99 9.74
CA TYR A 47 -0.12 4.45 11.11
C TYR A 47 -0.98 3.48 11.93
N GLY A 48 -2.07 2.98 11.36
CA GLY A 48 -2.95 2.01 12.02
C GLY A 48 -2.28 0.69 12.32
N ILE A 49 -1.50 0.14 11.38
CA ILE A 49 -0.67 -1.05 11.58
C ILE A 49 0.35 -0.83 12.70
N LYS A 50 1.01 0.34 12.72
CA LYS A 50 1.96 0.69 13.79
C LYS A 50 1.29 0.69 15.17
N LYS A 51 0.03 1.12 15.25
CA LYS A 51 -0.76 1.22 16.49
C LYS A 51 -1.53 -0.04 16.85
N GLY A 52 -1.56 -1.06 15.99
CA GLY A 52 -2.38 -2.26 16.19
C GLY A 52 -3.88 -2.02 16.11
N HIS A 53 -4.32 -1.04 15.32
CA HIS A 53 -5.73 -0.70 15.20
C HIS A 53 -6.50 -1.78 14.42
N GLU A 54 -7.32 -2.58 15.10
CA GLU A 54 -7.91 -3.81 14.52
C GLU A 54 -8.64 -3.59 13.19
N PRO A 55 -9.56 -2.59 13.05
CA PRO A 55 -10.21 -2.34 11.76
C PRO A 55 -9.25 -2.08 10.59
N ILE A 56 -8.09 -1.46 10.86
CA ILE A 56 -7.10 -1.17 9.83
C ILE A 56 -6.33 -2.44 9.47
N VAL A 57 -5.97 -3.25 10.47
CA VAL A 57 -5.34 -4.55 10.24
C VAL A 57 -6.26 -5.46 9.42
N ASP A 58 -7.55 -5.53 9.76
CA ASP A 58 -8.51 -6.39 9.08
C ASP A 58 -8.84 -5.91 7.65
N ALA A 59 -8.81 -4.60 7.42
CA ALA A 59 -8.96 -4.03 6.07
C ALA A 59 -7.69 -4.14 5.22
N SER A 60 -6.51 -4.33 5.81
CA SER A 60 -5.23 -4.26 5.10
C SER A 60 -5.04 -5.28 3.95
N PRO A 61 -5.54 -6.54 4.03
CA PRO A 61 -5.47 -7.45 2.89
C PRO A 61 -6.25 -6.93 1.68
N HIS A 62 -7.37 -6.24 1.92
CA HIS A 62 -8.21 -5.70 0.85
C HIS A 62 -7.50 -4.56 0.12
N ILE A 63 -6.80 -3.68 0.85
CA ILE A 63 -5.99 -2.62 0.24
C ILE A 63 -4.82 -3.21 -0.55
N ALA A 64 -4.08 -4.16 0.03
CA ALA A 64 -2.98 -4.82 -0.67
C ALA A 64 -3.46 -5.56 -1.94
N LEU A 65 -4.66 -6.15 -1.92
CA LEU A 65 -5.29 -6.74 -3.09
C LEU A 65 -5.63 -5.68 -4.15
N LEU A 66 -6.18 -4.54 -3.76
CA LEU A 66 -6.45 -3.44 -4.70
C LEU A 66 -5.14 -2.97 -5.35
N ASP A 67 -4.08 -2.77 -4.57
CA ASP A 67 -2.77 -2.37 -5.09
C ASP A 67 -2.19 -3.40 -6.07
N LEU A 68 -2.37 -4.70 -5.78
CA LEU A 68 -1.99 -5.79 -6.69
C LEU A 68 -2.76 -5.70 -8.00
N LEU A 69 -4.08 -5.53 -7.93
CA LEU A 69 -4.93 -5.42 -9.12
C LEU A 69 -4.57 -4.18 -9.95
N PHE A 70 -4.30 -3.05 -9.31
CA PHE A 70 -3.85 -1.84 -10.00
C PHE A 70 -2.46 -2.02 -10.63
N GLY A 71 -1.53 -2.66 -9.93
CA GLY A 71 -0.23 -3.01 -10.47
C GLY A 71 -0.35 -3.87 -11.73
N LEU A 72 -1.18 -4.92 -11.69
CA LEU A 72 -1.46 -5.79 -12.83
C LEU A 72 -2.12 -5.02 -13.98
N LEU A 73 -3.15 -4.22 -13.71
CA LEU A 73 -3.81 -3.40 -14.73
C LEU A 73 -2.81 -2.47 -15.42
N TRP A 74 -1.90 -1.86 -14.65
CA TRP A 74 -0.90 -0.97 -15.20
C TRP A 74 0.12 -1.71 -16.05
N VAL A 75 0.59 -2.89 -15.61
CA VAL A 75 1.46 -3.77 -16.41
C VAL A 75 0.80 -4.15 -17.75
N LEU A 76 -0.50 -4.41 -17.75
CA LEU A 76 -1.25 -4.74 -18.98
C LEU A 76 -1.34 -3.56 -19.96
N ILE A 77 -1.41 -2.32 -19.46
CA ILE A 77 -1.48 -1.10 -20.30
C ILE A 77 -0.08 -0.69 -20.78
N GLY A 78 0.96 -0.94 -19.98
CA GLY A 78 2.34 -0.68 -20.35
C GLY A 78 3.32 -1.17 -19.30
N LEU A 79 4.32 -1.93 -19.74
CA LEU A 79 5.36 -2.43 -18.85
C LEU A 79 6.25 -1.27 -18.37
N SER A 80 6.16 -0.97 -17.08
CA SER A 80 7.01 0.03 -16.43
C SER A 80 7.53 -0.53 -15.10
N VAL A 81 8.73 -0.08 -14.72
CA VAL A 81 9.35 -0.48 -13.44
C VAL A 81 8.41 -0.23 -12.26
N PRO A 82 7.74 0.93 -12.12
CA PRO A 82 6.82 1.17 -11.02
C PRO A 82 5.64 0.20 -10.97
N ALA A 83 5.06 -0.16 -12.12
CA ALA A 83 3.94 -1.09 -12.20
C ALA A 83 4.33 -2.51 -11.75
N VAL A 84 5.50 -2.98 -12.20
CA VAL A 84 6.05 -4.29 -11.79
C VAL A 84 6.39 -4.28 -10.31
N SER A 85 7.04 -3.22 -9.81
CA SER A 85 7.37 -3.08 -8.40
C SER A 85 6.13 -3.06 -7.51
N LEU A 86 5.10 -2.29 -7.88
CA LEU A 86 3.83 -2.26 -7.16
C LEU A 86 3.22 -3.66 -7.11
N THR A 87 3.12 -4.34 -8.26
CA THR A 87 2.57 -5.69 -8.35
C THR A 87 3.28 -6.67 -7.41
N LEU A 88 4.62 -6.70 -7.44
CA LEU A 88 5.41 -7.62 -6.62
C LEU A 88 5.32 -7.30 -5.13
N LEU A 89 5.47 -6.02 -4.76
CA LEU A 89 5.39 -5.59 -3.37
C LEU A 89 3.99 -5.88 -2.78
N SER A 90 2.94 -5.60 -3.54
CA SER A 90 1.57 -5.86 -3.12
C SER A 90 1.27 -7.35 -3.03
N ALA A 91 1.79 -8.18 -3.94
CA ALA A 91 1.67 -9.64 -3.84
C ALA A 91 2.35 -10.19 -2.57
N LEU A 92 3.57 -9.71 -2.25
CA LEU A 92 4.29 -10.11 -1.05
C LEU A 92 3.58 -9.66 0.22
N ALA A 93 3.12 -8.40 0.27
CA ALA A 93 2.37 -7.87 1.39
C ALA A 93 1.05 -8.63 1.58
N LEU A 94 0.32 -8.90 0.50
CA LEU A 94 -0.92 -9.68 0.52
C LEU A 94 -0.67 -11.10 1.03
N PHE A 95 0.38 -11.78 0.56
CA PHE A 95 0.73 -13.12 1.04
C PHE A 95 0.95 -13.15 2.56
N ILE A 96 1.66 -12.16 3.11
CA ILE A 96 1.88 -12.03 4.56
C ILE A 96 0.56 -11.73 5.29
N LEU A 97 -0.29 -10.88 4.71
CA LEU A 97 -1.55 -10.43 5.32
C LEU A 97 -2.69 -11.45 5.25
N LEU A 98 -2.58 -12.46 4.38
CA LEU A 98 -3.55 -13.57 4.32
C LEU A 98 -3.39 -14.53 5.51
N ASP A 99 -2.22 -14.54 6.15
CA ASP A 99 -1.99 -15.30 7.38
C ASP A 99 -2.74 -14.63 8.56
N GLU A 100 -3.62 -15.38 9.20
CA GLU A 100 -4.40 -14.92 10.34
C GLU A 100 -3.54 -14.74 11.60
N GLU A 101 -2.55 -15.60 11.83
CA GLU A 101 -1.64 -15.47 12.97
C GLU A 101 -0.84 -14.18 12.87
N VAL A 102 -0.37 -13.84 11.66
CA VAL A 102 0.28 -12.57 11.40
C VAL A 102 -0.64 -11.41 11.69
N ARG A 103 -1.90 -11.42 11.22
CA ARG A 103 -2.85 -10.35 11.50
C ARG A 103 -3.16 -10.21 13.00
N MET A 104 -3.20 -11.31 13.74
CA MET A 104 -3.34 -11.27 15.20
C MET A 104 -2.10 -10.66 15.87
N GLU A 105 -0.88 -10.95 15.40
CA GLU A 105 0.35 -10.29 15.86
C GLU A 105 0.31 -8.78 15.59
N LEU A 106 -0.21 -8.35 14.43
CA LEU A 106 -0.30 -6.94 14.07
C LEU A 106 -1.22 -6.14 15.00
N LYS A 107 -2.26 -6.77 15.58
CA LYS A 107 -3.20 -6.16 16.52
C LYS A 107 -2.61 -5.96 17.93
N SER A 108 -1.53 -6.69 18.26
CA SER A 108 -0.78 -6.55 19.52
C SER A 108 0.21 -5.39 19.52
#